data_AF-A0A9N9GUM1-F1
#
_entry.id   AF-A0A9N9GUM1-F1
#
_cell.length_a   1.000
_cell.length_b   1.000
_cell.length_c   1.000
_cell.angle_alpha   90.00
_cell.angle_beta   90.00
_cell.angle_gamma   90.00
#
_symmetry.space_group_name_H-M   'P 1'
#
loop_
_entity.id
_entity.type
_entity.pdbx_description
1 polymer ?
#
loop_
_entity_poly.entity_id
_entity_poly.type
_entity_poly.pdbx_seq_one_letter_code
_entity_poly.pdbx_strand_id
1 'polypeptide(L)'
;MCSEKKNRKREPNMFILYRKEMMRDKPYNMTMVRFSKLVSEKWKRLSEDEKTELQRRYQINRDQKSQNSFKKICTKKVSNK
;
A
#
# COMPACT_ATOMS: atom_id res chain seq x y z
N MET A 1 23.58 3.30 26.24
CA MET A 1 23.57 3.31 24.76
C MET A 1 22.15 3.04 24.28
N CYS A 2 21.47 4.03 23.70
CA CYS A 2 20.11 3.88 23.17
C CYS A 2 20.18 3.31 21.75
N SER A 3 19.82 2.04 21.55
CA SER A 3 19.69 1.47 20.22
C SER A 3 18.41 1.97 19.55
N GLU A 4 18.55 2.86 18.56
CA GLU A 4 17.47 3.28 17.68
C GLU A 4 17.00 2.11 16.80
N LYS A 5 16.01 1.35 17.29
CA LYS A 5 15.33 0.35 16.48
C LYS A 5 14.57 1.06 15.36
N LYS A 6 15.13 1.08 14.15
CA LYS A 6 14.42 1.54 12.93
C LYS A 6 13.17 0.69 12.73
N ASN A 7 12.02 1.20 13.15
CA ASN A 7 10.73 0.53 13.01
C ASN A 7 10.41 0.32 11.52
N ARG A 8 10.43 -0.95 11.08
CA ARG A 8 10.01 -1.30 9.72
C ARG A 8 8.51 -1.02 9.60
N LYS A 9 8.14 -0.14 8.65
CA LYS A 9 6.72 0.13 8.37
C LYS A 9 6.06 -1.15 7.87
N ARG A 10 4.89 -1.47 8.42
CA ARG A 10 4.10 -2.63 7.97
C ARG A 10 3.67 -2.44 6.53
N GLU A 11 3.58 -3.53 5.81
CA GLU A 11 3.02 -3.54 4.47
C GLU A 11 1.54 -3.08 4.51
N PRO A 12 1.11 -2.22 3.58
CA PRO A 12 -0.25 -1.71 3.57
C PRO A 12 -1.22 -2.84 3.27
N ASN A 13 -2.25 -2.99 4.10
CA ASN A 13 -3.33 -3.95 3.90
C ASN A 13 -4.13 -3.65 2.61
N MET A 14 -4.85 -4.63 2.07
CA MET A 14 -5.75 -4.53 0.92
C MET A 14 -6.69 -3.31 1.00
N PHE A 15 -7.29 -3.05 2.17
CA PHE A 15 -8.11 -1.84 2.37
C PHE A 15 -7.34 -0.53 2.17
N ILE A 16 -6.06 -0.49 2.57
CA ILE A 16 -5.21 0.70 2.38
C ILE A 16 -4.91 0.92 0.90
N LEU A 17 -4.72 -0.14 0.13
CA LEU A 17 -4.56 -0.05 -1.32
C LEU A 17 -5.85 0.43 -1.99
N TYR A 18 -6.99 -0.14 -1.60
CA TYR A 18 -8.30 0.29 -2.10
C TYR A 18 -8.56 1.77 -1.80
N ARG A 19 -8.33 2.21 -0.56
CA ARG A 19 -8.45 3.63 -0.19
C ARG A 19 -7.52 4.51 -1.02
N LYS A 20 -6.31 4.05 -1.32
CA LYS A 20 -5.35 4.78 -2.15
C LYS A 20 -5.85 4.94 -3.60
N GLU A 21 -6.49 3.92 -4.15
CA GLU A 21 -7.12 3.97 -5.47
C GLU A 21 -8.26 4.99 -5.49
N MET A 22 -9.16 4.91 -4.51
CA MET A 22 -10.30 5.83 -4.34
C MET A 22 -9.88 7.28 -4.04
N MET A 23 -8.62 7.53 -3.65
CA MET A 23 -8.12 8.89 -3.43
C MET A 23 -8.06 9.71 -4.71
N ARG A 24 -7.97 9.05 -5.88
CA ARG A 24 -8.02 9.72 -7.19
C ARG A 24 -9.35 10.45 -7.40
N ASP A 25 -10.43 9.86 -6.89
CA ASP A 25 -11.80 10.38 -7.03
C ASP A 25 -12.26 11.13 -5.77
N LYS A 26 -11.34 11.54 -4.89
CA LYS A 26 -11.68 12.23 -3.66
C LYS A 26 -12.23 13.62 -3.98
N PRO A 27 -13.45 13.98 -3.51
CA PRO A 27 -13.96 15.32 -3.66
C PRO A 27 -13.08 16.35 -2.94
N TYR A 28 -12.87 17.51 -3.59
CA TYR A 28 -11.95 18.56 -3.15
C TYR A 28 -12.26 19.05 -1.72
N ASN A 29 -13.53 19.36 -1.44
CA ASN A 29 -13.98 19.93 -0.16
C ASN A 29 -14.27 18.90 0.95
N MET A 30 -13.81 17.65 0.84
CA MET A 30 -14.06 16.63 1.85
C MET A 30 -12.84 16.40 2.77
N THR A 31 -13.06 16.32 4.08
CA THR A 31 -12.00 15.99 5.03
C THR A 31 -11.57 14.53 4.92
N MET A 32 -10.31 14.23 5.27
CA MET A 32 -9.78 12.86 5.23
C MET A 32 -10.52 11.90 6.16
N VAL A 33 -11.05 12.40 7.29
CA VAL A 33 -11.85 11.60 8.23
C VAL A 33 -13.16 11.17 7.59
N ARG A 34 -13.92 12.11 6.99
CA ARG A 34 -15.17 11.79 6.30
C ARG A 34 -14.94 10.87 5.11
N PHE A 35 -13.91 11.15 4.32
CA PHE A 35 -13.54 10.30 3.19
C PHE A 35 -13.21 8.87 3.64
N SER A 36 -12.44 8.70 4.72
CA SER A 36 -12.08 7.37 5.22
C SER A 36 -13.30 6.59 5.72
N LYS A 37 -14.28 7.25 6.35
CA LYS A 37 -15.56 6.63 6.73
C LYS A 37 -16.33 6.16 5.50
N LEU A 38 -16.49 7.02 4.51
CA LEU A 38 -17.20 6.71 3.26
C LEU A 38 -16.55 5.54 2.51
N VAL A 39 -15.23 5.54 2.37
CA VAL A 39 -14.49 4.44 1.73
C VAL A 39 -14.64 3.14 2.53
N SER A 40 -14.68 3.20 3.86
CA SER A 40 -14.91 2.02 4.69
C SER A 40 -16.32 1.45 4.49
N GLU A 41 -17.33 2.28 4.32
CA GLU A 41 -18.69 1.84 4.01
C GLU A 41 -18.79 1.24 2.61
N LYS A 42 -18.17 1.88 1.61
CA LYS A 42 -18.07 1.32 0.26
C LYS A 42 -17.37 -0.04 0.26
N TRP A 43 -16.25 -0.15 0.98
CA TRP A 43 -15.50 -1.40 1.13
C TRP A 43 -16.36 -2.55 1.67
N LYS A 44 -17.21 -2.27 2.67
CA LYS A 44 -18.14 -3.27 3.23
C LYS A 44 -19.19 -3.70 2.21
N ARG A 45 -19.62 -2.79 1.32
CA ARG A 45 -20.63 -3.02 0.29
C ARG A 45 -20.07 -3.64 -1.00
N LEU A 46 -18.75 -3.72 -1.16
CA LEU A 46 -18.14 -4.35 -2.33
C LEU A 46 -18.58 -5.81 -2.46
N SER A 47 -18.86 -6.19 -3.71
CA SER A 47 -19.16 -7.56 -4.10
C SER A 47 -17.94 -8.47 -3.89
N GLU A 48 -18.17 -9.79 -3.84
CA GLU A 48 -17.09 -10.77 -3.70
C GLU A 48 -16.15 -10.76 -4.91
N ASP A 49 -16.67 -10.48 -6.10
CA ASP A 49 -15.89 -10.38 -7.34
C ASP A 49 -14.90 -9.21 -7.28
N GLU A 50 -15.35 -8.03 -6.83
CA GLU A 50 -14.48 -6.85 -6.67
C GLU A 50 -13.41 -7.09 -5.59
N LYS A 51 -13.78 -7.77 -4.50
CA LYS A 51 -12.83 -8.15 -3.45
C LYS A 51 -11.78 -9.13 -3.99
N THR A 52 -12.17 -10.05 -4.85
CA THR A 52 -11.27 -11.04 -5.47
C THR A 52 -10.24 -10.37 -6.37
N GLU A 53 -10.66 -9.42 -7.20
CA GLU A 53 -9.73 -8.66 -8.05
C GLU A 53 -8.75 -7.83 -7.19
N LEU A 54 -9.25 -7.20 -6.11
CA LEU A 54 -8.39 -6.45 -5.18
C LEU A 54 -7.42 -7.36 -4.43
N GLN A 55 -7.84 -8.58 -4.08
CA GLN A 55 -6.99 -9.60 -3.48
C GLN A 55 -5.88 -10.05 -4.44
N ARG A 56 -6.21 -10.27 -5.71
CA ARG A 56 -5.23 -10.58 -6.76
C ARG A 56 -4.18 -9.47 -6.88
N ARG A 57 -4.60 -8.21 -6.94
CA ARG A 57 -3.71 -7.05 -6.98
C ARG A 57 -2.85 -6.94 -5.72
N TYR A 58 -3.40 -7.23 -4.56
CA TYR A 58 -2.66 -7.24 -3.29
C TYR A 58 -1.56 -8.30 -3.28
N GLN A 59 -1.86 -9.52 -3.75
CA GLN A 59 -0.90 -10.60 -3.82
C GLN A 59 0.27 -10.26 -4.75
N ILE A 60 -0.03 -9.72 -5.94
CA ILE A 60 1.00 -9.26 -6.89
C ILE A 60 1.91 -8.19 -6.26
N ASN A 61 1.34 -7.21 -5.55
CA ASN A 61 2.12 -6.13 -4.91
C ASN A 61 3.02 -6.65 -3.77
N ARG A 62 2.58 -7.65 -2.99
CA ARG A 62 3.42 -8.31 -1.99
C ARG A 62 4.64 -8.96 -2.64
N ASP A 63 4.41 -9.68 -3.73
CA ASP A 63 5.45 -10.46 -4.41
C ASP A 63 6.45 -9.55 -5.12
N GLN A 64 5.98 -8.45 -5.74
CA GLN A 64 6.86 -7.43 -6.35
C GLN A 64 7.73 -6.71 -5.32
N LYS A 65 7.21 -6.37 -4.14
CA LYS A 65 8.02 -5.75 -3.08
C LYS A 65 9.08 -6.67 -2.52
N SER A 66 8.79 -7.97 -2.41
CA SER A 66 9.78 -8.99 -2.07
C SER A 66 10.96 -8.90 -3.05
N GLN A 67 10.68 -8.92 -4.35
CA GLN A 67 11.70 -8.82 -5.41
C GLN A 67 12.46 -7.47 -5.43
N ASN A 68 11.78 -6.36 -5.16
CA ASN A 68 12.41 -5.02 -5.17
C ASN A 68 13.34 -4.80 -3.97
N SER A 69 13.19 -5.57 -2.89
CA SER A 69 14.12 -5.58 -1.76
C SER A 69 15.47 -6.25 -2.10
N PHE A 70 15.48 -7.24 -3.01
CA PHE A 70 16.70 -7.91 -3.48
C PHE A 70 17.53 -7.04 -4.42
N LYS A 71 16.90 -6.24 -5.30
CA LYS A 71 17.63 -5.36 -6.24
C LYS A 71 18.42 -4.24 -5.55
N LYS A 72 17.99 -3.78 -4.37
CA LYS A 72 18.69 -2.72 -3.61
C LYS A 72 20.02 -3.15 -2.98
N ILE A 73 20.29 -4.45 -2.89
CA ILE A 73 21.53 -4.97 -2.31
C ILE A 73 22.64 -5.06 -3.37
N CYS A 74 22.28 -5.23 -4.65
CA CYS A 74 23.25 -5.51 -5.72
C CYS A 74 23.85 -4.25 -6.38
N THR A 75 23.27 -3.06 -6.22
CA THR A 75 23.73 -1.83 -6.92
C THR A 75 24.73 -0.97 -6.15
N LYS A 76 25.43 -1.51 -5.14
CA LYS A 76 26.45 -0.77 -4.34
C LYS A 76 27.90 -1.19 -4.60
N LYS A 77 28.21 -1.74 -5.76
CA LYS A 77 29.59 -1.84 -6.23
C LYS A 77 29.69 -1.30 -7.65
N VAL A 78 30.81 -0.63 -7.92
CA VAL A 78 31.21 0.07 -9.15
C VAL A 78 30.60 1.49 -9.22
N SER A 79 31.34 2.60 -9.14
CA SER A 79 32.72 2.85 -9.58
C SER A 79 33.40 3.92 -8.72
N ASN A 80 34.64 3.63 -8.32
CA ASN A 80 35.67 4.66 -8.09
C ASN A 80 35.94 5.36 -9.42
N LYS A 81 36.09 6.69 -9.41
CA LYS A 81 37.17 7.37 -10.14
C LYS A 81 37.42 8.73 -9.50
#